data_AF-D8P832-F1
#
_entry.id   AF-D8P832-F1
#
_cell.length_a   1.000
_cell.length_b   1.000
_cell.length_c   1.000
_cell.angle_alpha   90.00
_cell.angle_beta   90.00
_cell.angle_gamma   90.00
#
_symmetry.space_group_name_H-M   'P 1'
#
loop_
_entity.id
_entity.type
_entity.pdbx_description
1 polymer ?
#
loop_
_entity_poly.entity_id
_entity_poly.type
_entity_poly.pdbx_seq_one_letter_code
_entity_poly.pdbx_strand_id
1 'polypeptide(L)'
;MKRKLPKPEPAKSRALGITTGWMVEADYTIEQVMGRGKRVAVLKPLLSAEGKTHIYTPASRAELPSAVAKLQRGDEAAIIRFAKIYGMFGFNEILPENSKLNATFGDPLAWIWSHAETLRLCLDLKEMLDCERDDSLRNRLLSLTPSDMKHQKHPSPFLKFSAGAGVVQQFFSPVSKEDDKNVVRHLTGKILATIVSKNISGIFPEMAWLESRQTFAQYFHCTALIEMAYWHVANALRGGRVRRCERPGCGGAFIQTDGRQRFCPGDQDNKLESPCAVLARVQRFRQRIQARSKKGSRFEGVASRSGSADA
;
A
#
# COMPACT_ATOMS: atom_id res chain seq x y z
N MET A 1 32.76 18.37 12.71
CA MET A 1 31.53 18.23 13.52
C MET A 1 31.15 16.76 13.61
N LYS A 2 31.17 16.15 14.80
CA LYS A 2 30.73 14.75 14.99
C LYS A 2 29.19 14.72 14.96
N ARG A 3 28.58 14.23 13.86
CA ARG A 3 27.13 13.98 13.80
C ARG A 3 26.78 12.94 14.87
N LYS A 4 26.03 13.33 15.91
CA LYS A 4 25.46 12.39 16.87
C LYS A 4 24.52 11.45 16.11
N LEU A 5 24.81 10.15 16.13
CA LEU A 5 23.91 9.13 15.62
C LEU A 5 22.57 9.20 16.38
N PRO A 6 21.42 9.02 15.69
CA PRO A 6 20.12 9.04 16.33
C PRO A 6 20.00 7.93 17.40
N LYS A 7 19.22 8.19 18.45
CA LYS A 7 18.97 7.24 19.54
C LYS A 7 18.39 5.92 18.98
N PRO A 8 18.74 4.76 19.56
CA PRO A 8 18.29 3.47 19.08
C PRO A 8 16.76 3.34 19.13
N GLU A 9 16.22 2.76 18.06
CA GLU A 9 14.80 2.51 17.83
C GLU A 9 14.13 1.59 18.88
N PRO A 10 12.79 1.65 18.99
CA PRO A 10 12.02 0.93 20.00
C PRO A 10 12.09 -0.60 19.84
N ALA A 11 11.94 -1.32 20.96
CA ALA A 11 12.07 -2.78 21.10
C ALA A 11 11.27 -3.66 20.13
N LYS A 12 10.27 -3.12 19.42
CA LYS A 12 9.43 -3.86 18.46
C LYS A 12 10.16 -4.24 17.17
N SER A 13 11.12 -3.43 16.68
CA SER A 13 11.88 -3.76 15.46
C SER A 13 12.78 -4.98 15.67
N ARG A 14 13.37 -5.10 16.87
CA ARG A 14 14.22 -6.25 17.25
C ARG A 14 13.49 -7.58 17.19
N ALA A 15 12.17 -7.61 17.42
CA ALA A 15 11.38 -8.84 17.35
C ALA A 15 11.22 -9.38 15.92
N LEU A 16 11.33 -8.51 14.90
CA LEU A 16 11.15 -8.87 13.50
C LEU A 16 12.48 -9.19 12.80
N GLY A 17 13.61 -8.96 13.47
CA GLY A 17 14.95 -9.19 12.91
C GLY A 17 15.34 -8.22 11.79
N ILE A 18 14.47 -7.35 11.28
CA ILE A 18 14.84 -6.36 10.25
C ILE A 18 15.32 -5.08 10.95
N THR A 19 16.55 -4.67 10.67
CA THR A 19 17.18 -3.48 11.29
C THR A 19 17.57 -2.40 10.28
N THR A 20 17.23 -2.57 8.99
CA THR A 20 17.51 -1.53 7.99
C THR A 20 16.73 -0.27 8.33
N GLY A 21 17.45 0.73 8.81
CA GLY A 21 16.92 2.08 8.98
C GLY A 21 16.69 2.70 7.61
N TRP A 22 15.47 3.20 7.40
CA TRP A 22 15.08 3.85 6.17
C TRP A 22 15.07 5.36 6.36
N MET A 23 15.80 6.05 5.50
CA MET A 23 15.96 7.50 5.57
C MET A 23 14.80 8.20 4.86
N VAL A 24 14.27 9.21 5.54
CA VAL A 24 13.28 10.13 5.00
C VAL A 24 13.86 11.53 5.04
N GLU A 25 13.90 12.13 3.86
CA GLU A 25 14.39 13.48 3.63
C GLU A 25 13.32 14.51 3.97
N ALA A 26 13.76 15.74 4.23
CA ALA A 26 12.83 16.80 4.66
C ALA A 26 11.84 17.18 3.55
N ASP A 27 12.25 17.13 2.29
CA ASP A 27 11.40 17.44 1.15
C ASP A 27 11.78 16.62 -0.08
N TYR A 28 10.83 16.55 -1.02
CA TYR A 28 10.90 15.78 -2.24
C TYR A 28 10.32 16.59 -3.40
N THR A 29 10.89 16.41 -4.58
CA THR A 29 10.43 17.03 -5.82
C THR A 29 10.25 15.97 -6.90
N ILE A 30 9.45 16.32 -7.91
CA ILE A 30 9.31 15.52 -9.14
C ILE A 30 9.98 16.30 -10.26
N GLU A 31 10.98 15.68 -10.88
CA GLU A 31 11.74 16.26 -11.98
C GLU A 31 11.50 15.51 -13.28
N GLN A 32 11.57 16.22 -14.40
CA GLN A 32 11.60 15.60 -15.73
C GLN A 32 13.06 15.34 -16.11
N VAL A 33 13.43 14.08 -16.27
CA VAL A 33 14.78 13.66 -16.67
C VAL A 33 14.74 12.91 -18.00
N MET A 34 15.85 12.93 -18.75
CA MET A 34 15.96 12.19 -20.00
C MET A 34 16.42 10.76 -19.75
N GLY A 35 15.56 9.77 -20.00
CA GLY A 35 15.84 8.34 -19.87
C GLY A 35 15.63 7.62 -21.20
N ARG A 36 16.68 6.98 -21.74
CA ARG A 36 16.66 6.28 -23.05
C ARG A 36 16.04 7.13 -24.18
N GLY A 37 16.36 8.43 -24.21
CA GLY A 37 15.85 9.37 -25.22
C GLY A 37 14.41 9.85 -25.02
N LYS A 38 13.75 9.50 -23.90
CA LYS A 38 12.40 9.95 -23.55
C LYS A 38 12.42 10.74 -22.24
N ARG A 39 11.51 11.70 -22.09
CA ARG A 39 11.27 12.37 -20.80
C ARG A 39 10.57 11.41 -19.85
N VAL A 40 11.10 11.28 -18.65
CA VAL A 40 10.57 10.46 -17.56
C VAL A 40 10.47 11.34 -16.33
N ALA A 41 9.28 11.34 -15.70
CA ALA A 41 9.07 11.98 -14.42
C ALA A 41 9.65 11.11 -13.30
N VAL A 42 10.47 11.70 -12.43
CA VAL A 42 11.15 10.98 -11.35
C VAL A 42 11.01 11.71 -10.03
N LEU A 43 10.74 10.96 -8.97
CA LEU A 43 10.74 11.45 -7.59
C LEU A 43 12.18 11.51 -7.08
N LYS A 44 12.58 12.66 -6.53
CA LYS A 44 13.91 12.85 -5.95
C LYS A 44 13.83 13.58 -4.61
N PRO A 45 14.81 13.34 -3.72
CA PRO A 45 14.93 14.12 -2.50
C PRO A 45 15.42 15.53 -2.85
N LEU A 46 14.84 16.54 -2.21
CA LEU A 46 15.34 17.90 -2.28
C LEU A 46 16.39 18.06 -1.18
N LEU A 47 17.66 18.00 -1.55
CA LEU A 47 18.78 18.15 -0.62
C LEU A 47 18.81 19.60 -0.07
N SER A 48 18.12 19.83 1.04
CA SER A 48 18.20 21.08 1.78
C SER A 48 19.33 20.99 2.82
N ALA A 49 20.18 22.01 2.87
CA ALA A 49 21.23 22.12 3.87
C ALA A 49 20.70 22.14 5.32
N GLU A 50 19.42 22.47 5.51
CA GLU A 50 18.79 22.67 6.82
C GLU A 50 17.65 21.66 7.11
N GLY A 51 17.38 20.75 6.17
CA GLY A 51 16.32 19.76 6.29
C GLY A 51 16.56 18.77 7.44
N LYS A 52 15.56 18.56 8.29
CA LYS A 52 15.58 17.46 9.27
C LYS A 52 15.31 16.14 8.55
N THR A 53 16.36 15.34 8.40
CA THR A 53 16.20 13.93 8.02
C THR A 53 15.77 13.12 9.23
N HIS A 54 14.96 12.08 9.01
CA HIS A 54 14.66 11.11 10.05
C HIS A 54 14.81 9.69 9.50
N ILE A 55 15.10 8.76 10.42
CA ILE A 55 15.30 7.35 10.09
C ILE A 55 14.27 6.55 10.89
N TYR A 56 13.63 5.58 10.24
CA TYR A 56 12.69 4.65 10.86
C TYR A 56 12.87 3.25 10.29
N THR A 57 12.41 2.21 10.98
CA THR A 57 12.41 0.82 10.49
C THR A 57 11.12 0.53 9.72
N PRO A 58 11.16 0.28 8.39
CA PRO A 58 9.97 -0.03 7.59
C PRO A 58 9.24 -1.30 8.03
N ALA A 59 9.95 -2.27 8.58
CA ALA A 59 9.36 -3.49 9.12
C ALA A 59 8.39 -3.23 10.28
N SER A 60 8.45 -2.06 10.93
CA SER A 60 7.50 -1.67 11.98
C SER A 60 6.21 -1.03 11.44
N ARG A 61 6.15 -0.71 10.14
CA ARG A 61 5.06 0.02 9.48
C ARG A 61 4.13 -0.89 8.70
N ALA A 62 3.27 -1.63 9.39
CA ALA A 62 2.31 -2.55 8.76
C ALA A 62 1.31 -1.84 7.82
N GLU A 63 1.17 -0.52 7.93
CA GLU A 63 0.37 0.34 7.05
C GLU A 63 0.99 0.55 5.67
N LEU A 64 2.30 0.35 5.52
CA LEU A 64 3.08 0.69 4.32
C LEU A 64 2.48 0.12 3.02
N PRO A 65 2.05 -1.16 2.94
CA PRO A 65 1.46 -1.70 1.70
C PRO A 65 0.18 -0.97 1.30
N SER A 66 -0.61 -0.56 2.29
CA SER A 66 -1.88 0.14 2.09
C SER A 66 -1.64 1.59 1.66
N ALA A 67 -0.60 2.22 2.21
CA ALA A 67 -0.18 3.57 1.82
C ALA A 67 0.26 3.60 0.35
N VAL A 68 1.10 2.63 -0.07
CA VAL A 68 1.52 2.49 -1.47
C VAL A 68 0.32 2.18 -2.37
N ALA A 69 -0.53 1.22 -2.00
CA ALA A 69 -1.70 0.82 -2.79
C ALA A 69 -2.74 1.94 -3.00
N LYS A 70 -2.73 3.00 -2.19
CA LYS A 70 -3.60 4.18 -2.36
C LYS A 70 -3.09 5.16 -3.42
N LEU A 71 -1.83 5.04 -3.86
CA LEU A 71 -1.28 5.93 -4.88
C LEU A 71 -1.97 5.68 -6.23
N GLN A 72 -2.57 6.73 -6.76
CA GLN A 72 -3.27 6.71 -8.04
C GLN A 72 -2.38 7.29 -9.12
N ARG A 73 -2.46 6.70 -10.32
CA ARG A 73 -1.75 7.17 -11.50
C ARG A 73 -2.14 8.62 -11.80
N GLY A 74 -1.14 9.49 -11.91
CA GLY A 74 -1.32 10.92 -12.12
C GLY A 74 -1.46 11.78 -10.85
N ASP A 75 -1.60 11.19 -9.65
CA ASP A 75 -1.60 11.95 -8.40
C ASP A 75 -0.17 12.13 -7.86
N GLU A 76 0.57 13.05 -8.47
CA GLU A 76 1.94 13.42 -8.10
C GLU A 76 2.02 13.96 -6.67
N ALA A 77 1.00 14.70 -6.23
CA ALA A 77 0.94 15.25 -4.89
C ALA A 77 0.83 14.14 -3.83
N ALA A 78 0.12 13.04 -4.12
CA ALA A 78 0.08 11.88 -3.24
C ALA A 78 1.45 11.17 -3.13
N ILE A 79 2.22 11.11 -4.22
CA ILE A 79 3.58 10.55 -4.20
C ILE A 79 4.49 11.41 -3.31
N ILE A 80 4.46 12.75 -3.46
CA ILE A 80 5.26 13.64 -2.60
C ILE A 80 4.85 13.50 -1.14
N ARG A 81 3.54 13.46 -0.83
CA ARG A 81 3.07 13.22 0.54
C ARG A 81 3.53 11.87 1.09
N PHE A 82 3.49 10.82 0.27
CA PHE A 82 4.01 9.51 0.65
C PHE A 82 5.51 9.58 0.96
N ALA A 83 6.30 10.20 0.08
CA ALA A 83 7.74 10.31 0.23
C ALA A 83 8.15 11.08 1.49
N LYS A 84 7.43 12.16 1.82
CA LYS A 84 7.63 12.92 3.07
C LYS A 84 7.39 12.11 4.35
N ILE A 85 6.65 11.02 4.26
CA ILE A 85 6.30 10.18 5.41
C ILE A 85 7.18 8.92 5.45
N TYR A 86 7.36 8.26 4.32
CA TYR A 86 7.99 6.94 4.25
C TYR A 86 9.35 6.93 3.53
N GLY A 87 9.71 8.01 2.84
CA GLY A 87 10.94 8.10 2.06
C GLY A 87 10.77 7.64 0.61
N MET A 88 11.90 7.46 -0.07
CA MET A 88 11.94 6.91 -1.43
C MET A 88 11.59 5.43 -1.46
N PHE A 89 11.15 4.95 -2.62
CA PHE A 89 10.74 3.57 -2.85
C PHE A 89 11.92 2.61 -3.06
N GLY A 90 13.04 3.13 -3.54
CA GLY A 90 14.29 2.38 -3.70
C GLY A 90 14.50 1.80 -5.11
N PHE A 91 14.12 2.53 -6.16
CA PHE A 91 14.27 2.05 -7.54
C PHE A 91 15.73 1.81 -7.92
N ASN A 92 16.62 2.74 -7.55
CA ASN A 92 18.04 2.67 -7.91
C ASN A 92 18.73 1.48 -7.25
N GLU A 93 18.32 1.14 -6.04
CA GLU A 93 18.86 0.07 -5.22
C GLU A 93 18.51 -1.30 -5.80
N ILE A 94 17.39 -1.43 -6.51
CA ILE A 94 16.98 -2.69 -7.16
C ILE A 94 17.59 -2.85 -8.56
N LEU A 95 18.17 -1.81 -9.14
CA LEU A 95 18.83 -1.94 -10.44
C LEU A 95 20.08 -2.83 -10.31
N PRO A 96 20.36 -3.72 -11.28
CA PRO A 96 21.62 -4.43 -11.32
C PRO A 96 22.79 -3.45 -11.32
N GLU A 97 23.89 -3.77 -10.62
CA GLU A 97 25.09 -2.90 -10.52
C GLU A 97 25.61 -2.44 -11.89
N ASN A 98 25.45 -3.26 -12.93
CA ASN A 98 25.89 -2.97 -14.30
C ASN A 98 24.85 -2.19 -15.14
N SER A 99 23.78 -1.71 -14.53
CA SER A 99 22.76 -0.94 -15.24
C SER A 99 23.29 0.44 -15.62
N LYS A 100 23.36 0.72 -16.92
CA LYS A 100 23.73 2.05 -17.47
C LYS A 100 22.76 3.18 -17.07
N LEU A 101 21.68 2.86 -16.38
CA LEU A 101 20.80 3.82 -15.71
C LEU A 101 21.52 4.28 -14.44
N ASN A 102 22.49 5.18 -14.57
CA ASN A 102 23.32 5.68 -13.47
C ASN A 102 22.48 6.20 -12.29
N ALA A 103 23.09 6.11 -11.09
CA ALA A 103 22.59 6.37 -9.74
C ALA A 103 21.90 7.73 -9.44
N THR A 104 21.64 8.56 -10.44
CA THR A 104 21.08 9.92 -10.29
C THR A 104 19.59 10.01 -10.63
N PHE A 105 18.93 8.89 -10.93
CA PHE A 105 17.63 8.92 -11.59
C PHE A 105 16.42 9.10 -10.67
N GLY A 106 16.55 8.99 -9.35
CA GLY A 106 15.40 8.97 -8.45
C GLY A 106 14.46 7.78 -8.73
N ASP A 107 13.24 7.81 -8.19
CA ASP A 107 12.22 6.78 -8.44
C ASP A 107 11.29 7.19 -9.61
N PRO A 108 11.25 6.45 -10.73
CA PRO A 108 10.36 6.77 -11.83
C PRO A 108 8.89 6.65 -11.43
N LEU A 109 8.09 7.69 -11.69
CA LEU A 109 6.68 7.72 -11.30
C LEU A 109 5.88 6.58 -11.94
N ALA A 110 6.15 6.26 -13.20
CA ALA A 110 5.53 5.13 -13.90
C ALA A 110 5.79 3.79 -13.19
N TRP A 111 6.98 3.61 -12.63
CA TRP A 111 7.35 2.44 -11.86
C TRP A 111 6.64 2.43 -10.49
N ILE A 112 6.63 3.56 -9.77
CA ILE A 112 5.89 3.71 -8.50
C ILE A 112 4.40 3.32 -8.68
N TRP A 113 3.72 3.88 -9.68
CA TRP A 113 2.31 3.60 -9.91
C TRP A 113 2.04 2.13 -10.26
N SER A 114 2.93 1.52 -11.04
CA SER A 114 2.79 0.10 -11.40
C SER A 114 2.95 -0.82 -10.17
N HIS A 115 3.83 -0.47 -9.24
CA HIS A 115 3.94 -1.14 -7.95
C HIS A 115 2.71 -0.90 -7.06
N ALA A 116 2.18 0.32 -7.03
CA ALA A 116 0.94 0.63 -6.31
C ALA A 116 -0.26 -0.16 -6.83
N GLU A 117 -0.41 -0.30 -8.14
CA GLU A 117 -1.42 -1.12 -8.79
C GLU A 117 -1.26 -2.61 -8.42
N THR A 118 -0.02 -3.10 -8.40
CA THR A 118 0.29 -4.49 -8.03
C THR A 118 0.01 -4.78 -6.55
N LEU A 119 0.42 -3.90 -5.64
CA LEU A 119 0.12 -4.04 -4.20
C LEU A 119 -1.38 -3.95 -3.92
N ARG A 120 -2.10 -3.06 -4.63
CA ARG A 120 -3.57 -3.00 -4.56
C ARG A 120 -4.20 -4.32 -4.96
N LEU A 121 -3.74 -4.92 -6.07
CA LEU A 121 -4.18 -6.25 -6.49
C LEU A 121 -3.93 -7.30 -5.40
N CYS A 122 -2.73 -7.35 -4.82
CA CYS A 122 -2.41 -8.30 -3.75
C CYS A 122 -3.33 -8.15 -2.53
N LEU A 123 -3.54 -6.91 -2.05
CA LEU A 123 -4.39 -6.64 -0.90
C LEU A 123 -5.87 -6.95 -1.21
N ASP A 124 -6.35 -6.63 -2.40
CA ASP A 124 -7.72 -6.93 -2.83
C ASP A 124 -7.97 -8.45 -2.86
N LEU A 125 -7.06 -9.22 -3.47
CA LEU A 125 -7.17 -10.68 -3.55
C LEU A 125 -7.12 -11.33 -2.16
N LYS A 126 -6.22 -10.88 -1.30
CA LYS A 126 -6.13 -11.38 0.08
C LYS A 126 -7.39 -11.06 0.89
N GLU A 127 -7.92 -9.86 0.75
CA GLU A 127 -9.16 -9.45 1.43
C GLU A 127 -10.39 -10.24 0.94
N MET A 128 -10.45 -10.59 -0.35
CA MET A 128 -11.48 -11.50 -0.88
C MET A 128 -11.33 -12.93 -0.34
N LEU A 129 -10.11 -13.44 -0.22
CA LEU A 129 -9.84 -14.73 0.43
C LEU A 129 -10.27 -14.74 1.90
N ASP A 130 -9.93 -13.69 2.66
CA ASP A 130 -10.20 -13.56 4.09
C ASP A 130 -11.69 -13.40 4.44
N CYS A 131 -12.47 -12.83 3.52
CA CYS A 131 -13.91 -12.63 3.69
C CYS A 131 -14.75 -13.71 3.00
N GLU A 132 -14.14 -14.78 2.48
CA GLU A 132 -14.83 -15.91 1.83
C GLU A 132 -15.77 -15.49 0.69
N ARG A 133 -15.41 -14.43 -0.04
CA ARG A 133 -16.22 -13.92 -1.18
C ARG A 133 -15.77 -14.56 -2.49
N ASP A 134 -15.98 -15.87 -2.61
CA ASP A 134 -15.46 -16.66 -3.72
C ASP A 134 -15.95 -16.16 -5.10
N ASP A 135 -17.20 -15.68 -5.21
CA ASP A 135 -17.73 -15.13 -6.47
C ASP A 135 -17.05 -13.81 -6.84
N SER A 136 -16.79 -12.95 -5.85
CA SER A 136 -16.03 -11.71 -6.07
C SER A 136 -14.59 -12.02 -6.49
N LEU A 137 -13.99 -13.05 -5.88
CA LEU A 137 -12.65 -13.51 -6.21
C LEU A 137 -12.59 -14.06 -7.64
N ARG A 138 -13.54 -14.93 -8.01
CA ARG A 138 -13.66 -15.48 -9.38
C ARG A 138 -13.82 -14.36 -10.40
N ASN A 139 -14.76 -13.44 -10.18
CA ASN A 139 -14.99 -12.30 -11.07
C ASN A 139 -13.75 -11.42 -11.19
N ARG A 140 -13.01 -11.23 -10.09
CA ARG A 140 -11.74 -10.51 -10.11
C ARG A 140 -10.71 -11.22 -10.99
N LEU A 141 -10.51 -12.53 -10.83
CA LEU A 141 -9.56 -13.28 -11.66
C LEU A 141 -9.95 -13.29 -13.15
N LEU A 142 -11.24 -13.43 -13.45
CA LEU A 142 -11.76 -13.30 -14.81
C LEU A 142 -11.44 -11.92 -15.39
N SER A 143 -11.58 -10.84 -14.61
CA SER A 143 -11.26 -9.47 -15.05
C SER A 143 -9.77 -9.20 -15.26
N LEU A 144 -8.88 -10.02 -14.68
CA LEU A 144 -7.44 -9.93 -14.89
C LEU A 144 -7.00 -10.60 -16.20
N THR A 145 -7.88 -11.41 -16.78
CA THR A 145 -7.64 -12.04 -18.07
C THR A 145 -7.97 -11.01 -19.15
N PRO A 146 -7.02 -10.61 -20.02
CA PRO A 146 -7.26 -9.55 -21.00
C PRO A 146 -8.48 -9.82 -21.89
N SER A 147 -9.40 -8.85 -22.00
CA SER A 147 -10.58 -8.98 -22.86
C SER A 147 -10.26 -9.02 -24.36
N ASP A 148 -9.09 -8.50 -24.76
CA ASP A 148 -8.63 -8.42 -26.16
C ASP A 148 -8.20 -9.78 -26.75
N MET A 149 -8.44 -10.86 -26.01
CA MET A 149 -8.25 -12.24 -26.44
C MET A 149 -9.13 -12.67 -27.61
N LYS A 150 -10.13 -11.88 -28.01
CA LYS A 150 -10.99 -12.19 -29.17
C LYS A 150 -10.27 -12.17 -30.52
N HIS A 151 -9.10 -11.52 -30.63
CA HIS A 151 -8.38 -11.36 -31.90
C HIS A 151 -7.00 -12.03 -31.95
N GLN A 152 -6.53 -12.67 -30.87
CA GLN A 152 -5.26 -13.40 -30.88
C GLN A 152 -5.50 -14.89 -31.14
N LYS A 153 -4.77 -15.47 -32.10
CA LYS A 153 -4.85 -16.91 -32.44
C LYS A 153 -4.51 -17.83 -31.26
N HIS A 154 -3.74 -17.33 -30.29
CA HIS A 154 -3.37 -18.04 -29.07
C HIS A 154 -3.43 -17.09 -27.87
N PRO A 155 -4.62 -16.85 -27.30
CA PRO A 155 -4.77 -16.00 -26.13
C PRO A 155 -4.04 -16.65 -24.96
N SER A 156 -2.89 -16.10 -24.60
CA SER A 156 -2.11 -16.63 -23.48
C SER A 156 -2.47 -15.87 -22.20
N PRO A 157 -2.99 -16.55 -21.16
CA PRO A 157 -3.48 -15.96 -19.90
C PRO A 157 -2.32 -15.52 -19.02
N PHE A 158 -1.61 -14.50 -19.48
CA PHE A 158 -0.51 -13.92 -18.74
C PHE A 158 -0.99 -12.76 -17.87
N LEU A 159 -0.72 -12.85 -16.58
CA LEU A 159 -0.85 -11.72 -15.66
C LEU A 159 0.41 -10.85 -15.76
N LYS A 160 0.21 -9.56 -16.01
CA LYS A 160 1.27 -8.53 -15.92
C LYS A 160 1.24 -7.90 -14.54
N PHE A 161 2.39 -7.82 -13.88
CA PHE A 161 2.54 -7.16 -12.59
C PHE A 161 3.95 -6.60 -12.42
N SER A 162 4.12 -5.64 -11.53
CA SER A 162 5.44 -5.09 -11.20
C SER A 162 6.26 -6.05 -10.35
N ALA A 163 7.51 -6.24 -10.73
CA ALA A 163 8.50 -6.95 -9.92
C ALA A 163 9.90 -6.37 -10.12
N GLY A 164 10.60 -6.12 -9.01
CA GLY A 164 11.90 -5.46 -9.00
C GLY A 164 11.87 -4.12 -9.75
N ALA A 165 12.80 -3.90 -10.67
CA ALA A 165 12.87 -2.68 -11.48
C ALA A 165 11.93 -2.65 -12.71
N GLY A 166 11.08 -3.67 -12.91
CA GLY A 166 10.33 -3.84 -14.16
C GLY A 166 8.92 -4.41 -14.01
N VAL A 167 8.36 -4.81 -15.16
CA VAL A 167 7.07 -5.51 -15.25
C VAL A 167 7.35 -6.94 -15.68
N VAL A 168 6.83 -7.90 -14.93
CA VAL A 168 6.90 -9.33 -15.22
C VAL A 168 5.56 -9.78 -15.80
N GLN A 169 5.65 -10.70 -16.76
CA GLN A 169 4.53 -11.37 -17.37
C GLN A 169 4.60 -12.85 -17.00
N GLN A 170 3.61 -13.36 -16.27
CA GLN A 170 3.60 -14.75 -15.78
C GLN A 170 2.32 -15.46 -16.22
N PHE A 171 2.48 -16.67 -16.74
CA PHE A 171 1.35 -17.51 -17.12
C PHE A 171 0.66 -18.06 -15.86
N PHE A 172 -0.66 -17.96 -15.83
CA PHE A 172 -1.52 -18.63 -14.87
C PHE A 172 -2.63 -19.32 -15.64
N SER A 173 -3.01 -20.54 -15.23
CA SER A 173 -4.18 -21.20 -15.82
C SER A 173 -5.40 -20.28 -15.69
N PRO A 174 -6.18 -20.08 -16.76
CA PRO A 174 -7.34 -19.22 -16.71
C PRO A 174 -8.41 -19.86 -15.82
N VAL A 175 -9.20 -19.02 -15.15
CA VAL A 175 -10.36 -19.47 -14.36
C VAL A 175 -11.58 -19.57 -15.26
N SER A 176 -12.36 -20.64 -15.10
CA SER A 176 -13.68 -20.77 -15.71
C SER A 176 -14.81 -20.41 -14.74
N LYS A 177 -16.01 -20.20 -15.28
CA LYS A 177 -17.22 -19.97 -14.47
C LYS A 177 -17.68 -21.23 -13.72
N GLU A 178 -17.28 -22.40 -14.20
CA GLU A 178 -17.63 -23.72 -13.67
C GLU A 178 -16.60 -24.24 -12.68
N ASP A 179 -15.43 -23.60 -12.55
CA ASP A 179 -14.38 -24.06 -11.63
C ASP A 179 -14.87 -24.10 -10.18
N ASP A 180 -14.46 -25.11 -9.42
CA ASP A 180 -14.77 -25.18 -8.00
C ASP A 180 -14.09 -24.05 -7.19
N LYS A 181 -14.69 -23.67 -6.06
CA LYS A 181 -14.17 -22.62 -5.17
C LYS A 181 -12.74 -22.91 -4.71
N ASN A 182 -12.38 -24.17 -4.49
CA ASN A 182 -11.02 -24.54 -4.08
C ASN A 182 -10.00 -24.28 -5.19
N VAL A 183 -10.37 -24.48 -6.47
CA VAL A 183 -9.53 -24.17 -7.62
C VAL A 183 -9.26 -22.67 -7.69
N VAL A 184 -10.30 -21.85 -7.54
CA VAL A 184 -10.22 -20.38 -7.54
C VAL A 184 -9.31 -19.88 -6.40
N ARG A 185 -9.49 -20.41 -5.19
CA ARG A 185 -8.68 -20.04 -4.01
C ARG A 185 -7.22 -20.49 -4.17
N HIS A 186 -6.99 -21.71 -4.65
CA HIS A 186 -5.65 -22.24 -4.91
C HIS A 186 -4.90 -21.40 -5.94
N LEU A 187 -5.53 -21.06 -7.07
CA LEU A 187 -4.93 -20.21 -8.09
C LEU A 187 -4.62 -18.82 -7.53
N THR A 188 -5.53 -18.23 -6.74
CA THR A 188 -5.29 -16.95 -6.08
C THR A 188 -4.06 -17.02 -5.17
N GLY A 189 -3.93 -18.08 -4.37
CA GLY A 189 -2.76 -18.33 -3.55
C GLY A 189 -1.47 -18.41 -4.36
N LYS A 190 -1.48 -19.12 -5.50
CA LYS A 190 -0.33 -19.19 -6.43
C LYS A 190 0.04 -17.83 -7.02
N ILE A 191 -0.95 -17.03 -7.42
CA ILE A 191 -0.73 -15.66 -7.94
C ILE A 191 -0.07 -14.80 -6.87
N LEU A 192 -0.65 -14.76 -5.66
CA LEU A 192 -0.13 -13.99 -4.54
C LEU A 192 1.30 -14.41 -4.17
N ALA A 193 1.55 -15.70 -4.02
CA ALA A 193 2.88 -16.22 -3.72
C ALA A 193 3.88 -15.82 -4.82
N THR A 194 3.52 -15.95 -6.09
CA THR A 194 4.41 -15.59 -7.21
C THR A 194 4.76 -14.10 -7.23
N ILE A 195 3.76 -13.23 -7.05
CA ILE A 195 3.99 -11.77 -7.04
C ILE A 195 4.88 -11.39 -5.87
N VAL A 196 4.54 -11.86 -4.66
CA VAL A 196 5.26 -11.51 -3.44
C VAL A 196 6.69 -12.05 -3.49
N SER A 197 6.89 -13.33 -3.81
CA SER A 197 8.23 -13.94 -3.87
C SER A 197 9.17 -13.21 -4.84
N LYS A 198 8.67 -12.74 -5.99
CA LYS A 198 9.48 -11.96 -6.95
C LYS A 198 9.82 -10.55 -6.49
N ASN A 199 9.14 -10.03 -5.46
CA ASN A 199 9.31 -8.67 -4.95
C ASN A 199 9.96 -8.62 -3.55
N ILE A 200 10.34 -9.77 -2.98
CA ILE A 200 11.06 -9.84 -1.70
C ILE A 200 12.44 -10.46 -1.85
N SER A 201 12.95 -10.58 -3.08
CA SER A 201 14.22 -11.24 -3.37
C SER A 201 15.45 -10.50 -2.85
N GLY A 202 15.37 -9.17 -2.65
CA GLY A 202 16.40 -8.37 -1.98
C GLY A 202 16.29 -8.35 -0.47
N ILE A 203 15.42 -9.19 0.12
CA ILE A 203 15.35 -9.39 1.57
C ILE A 203 16.10 -10.66 1.93
N PHE A 204 17.20 -10.52 2.63
CA PHE A 204 18.07 -11.65 2.99
C PHE A 204 18.61 -11.50 4.41
N PRO A 205 18.92 -12.62 5.10
CA PRO A 205 19.53 -12.57 6.40
C PRO A 205 20.98 -12.05 6.29
N GLU A 206 21.36 -11.19 7.23
CA GLU A 206 22.70 -10.63 7.36
C GLU A 206 23.18 -10.84 8.81
N MET A 207 24.44 -11.23 8.99
CA MET A 207 25.06 -11.38 10.30
C MET A 207 25.85 -10.11 10.62
N ALA A 208 25.58 -9.48 11.76
CA ALA A 208 26.42 -8.38 12.23
C ALA A 208 26.94 -8.62 13.64
N TRP A 209 28.16 -8.14 13.88
CA TRP A 209 28.79 -8.15 15.19
C TRP A 209 28.22 -7.01 16.06
N LEU A 210 27.61 -7.36 17.20
CA LEU A 210 27.14 -6.41 18.19
C LEU A 210 28.21 -6.15 19.22
N GLU A 211 29.00 -5.09 19.02
CA GLU A 211 30.08 -4.70 19.94
C GLU A 211 29.58 -4.51 21.39
N SER A 212 28.39 -3.93 21.57
CA SER A 212 27.76 -3.75 22.89
C SER A 212 27.49 -5.05 23.67
N ARG A 213 27.41 -6.19 22.96
CA ARG A 213 27.10 -7.51 23.54
C ARG A 213 28.19 -8.54 23.28
N GLN A 214 29.26 -8.16 22.56
CA GLN A 214 30.33 -9.06 22.13
C GLN A 214 29.80 -10.36 21.52
N THR A 215 28.80 -10.27 20.64
CA THR A 215 28.13 -11.44 20.05
C THR A 215 27.69 -11.15 18.61
N PHE A 216 27.52 -12.20 17.83
CA PHE A 216 26.86 -12.11 16.52
C PHE A 216 25.35 -12.09 16.70
N ALA A 217 24.67 -11.28 15.91
CA ALA A 217 23.22 -11.34 15.76
C ALA A 217 22.85 -11.39 14.29
N GLN A 218 21.79 -12.13 14.00
CA GLN A 218 21.21 -12.23 12.68
C GLN A 218 20.11 -11.18 12.53
N TYR A 219 20.17 -10.45 11.43
CA TYR A 219 19.15 -9.50 11.01
C TYR A 219 18.71 -9.82 9.61
N PHE A 220 17.74 -9.09 9.10
CA PHE A 220 17.34 -9.08 7.70
C PHE A 220 17.67 -7.72 7.12
N HIS A 221 18.42 -7.75 6.03
CA HIS A 221 18.65 -6.61 5.16
C HIS A 221 17.48 -6.47 4.18
N CYS A 222 17.17 -5.25 3.77
CA CYS A 222 16.30 -4.99 2.63
C CYS A 222 16.92 -3.95 1.71
N THR A 223 16.95 -4.25 0.41
CA THR A 223 17.54 -3.37 -0.59
C THR A 223 16.66 -2.15 -0.87
N ALA A 224 15.33 -2.32 -0.87
CA ALA A 224 14.41 -1.23 -1.19
C ALA A 224 13.14 -1.20 -0.32
N LEU A 225 12.58 0.00 -0.09
CA LEU A 225 11.35 0.20 0.68
C LEU A 225 10.18 -0.57 0.07
N ILE A 226 10.13 -0.63 -1.26
CA ILE A 226 9.04 -1.34 -1.93
C ILE A 226 9.05 -2.83 -1.60
N GLU A 227 10.22 -3.44 -1.39
CA GLU A 227 10.33 -4.84 -0.96
C GLU A 227 9.77 -5.03 0.44
N MET A 228 9.97 -4.06 1.35
CA MET A 228 9.37 -4.06 2.68
C MET A 228 7.84 -4.00 2.62
N ALA A 229 7.26 -3.26 1.66
CA ALA A 229 5.82 -3.30 1.45
C ALA A 229 5.35 -4.70 1.05
N TYR A 230 6.05 -5.40 0.15
CA TYR A 230 5.70 -6.78 -0.20
C TYR A 230 5.97 -7.78 0.93
N TRP A 231 6.99 -7.55 1.76
CA TRP A 231 7.26 -8.37 2.94
C TRP A 231 6.11 -8.32 3.95
N HIS A 232 5.53 -7.14 4.19
CA HIS A 232 4.31 -7.01 5.00
C HIS A 232 3.13 -7.77 4.39
N VAL A 233 2.98 -7.73 3.06
CA VAL A 233 1.99 -8.57 2.39
C VAL A 233 2.29 -10.06 2.62
N ALA A 234 3.54 -10.49 2.49
CA ALA A 234 3.96 -11.87 2.75
C ALA A 234 3.58 -12.34 4.17
N ASN A 235 3.81 -11.50 5.17
CA ASN A 235 3.41 -11.77 6.55
C ASN A 235 1.88 -11.88 6.68
N ALA A 236 1.12 -11.01 6.00
CA ALA A 236 -0.32 -11.12 5.97
C ALA A 236 -0.81 -12.42 5.30
N LEU A 237 -0.11 -12.94 4.30
CA LEU A 237 -0.42 -14.24 3.68
C LEU A 237 -0.22 -15.42 4.63
N ARG A 238 0.72 -15.32 5.59
CA ARG A 238 1.04 -16.40 6.56
C ARG A 238 0.09 -16.52 7.74
N GLY A 239 -0.95 -15.69 7.82
CA GLY A 239 -1.93 -15.73 8.91
C GLY A 239 -2.49 -14.38 9.35
N GLY A 240 -1.98 -13.27 8.80
CA GLY A 240 -2.60 -11.96 9.00
C GLY A 240 -3.95 -11.84 8.28
N ARG A 241 -4.68 -10.78 8.59
CA ARG A 241 -5.96 -10.45 7.93
C ARG A 241 -5.83 -9.16 7.13
N VAL A 242 -6.49 -9.09 5.99
CA VAL A 242 -6.68 -7.86 5.22
C VAL A 242 -8.16 -7.50 5.23
N ARG A 243 -8.47 -6.23 5.47
CA ARG A 243 -9.83 -5.68 5.52
C ARG A 243 -9.95 -4.46 4.62
N ARG A 244 -11.17 -4.11 4.22
CA ARG A 244 -11.46 -2.81 3.60
C ARG A 244 -11.80 -1.76 4.65
N CYS A 245 -11.32 -0.55 4.43
CA CYS A 245 -11.68 0.60 5.24
C CYS A 245 -13.18 0.89 5.12
N GLU A 246 -13.89 0.88 6.24
CA GLU A 246 -15.34 1.11 6.27
C GLU A 246 -15.75 2.57 6.06
N ARG A 247 -14.80 3.51 5.94
CA ARG A 247 -15.13 4.91 5.67
C ARG A 247 -15.69 5.04 4.24
N PRO A 248 -16.89 5.62 4.06
CA PRO A 248 -17.43 5.94 2.73
C PRO A 248 -16.44 6.77 1.91
N GLY A 249 -16.19 6.36 0.67
CA GLY A 249 -15.25 7.00 -0.24
C GLY A 249 -13.77 6.63 -0.06
N CYS A 250 -13.40 5.88 1.00
CA CYS A 250 -12.05 5.34 1.13
C CYS A 250 -11.94 3.98 0.46
N GLY A 251 -12.63 2.96 0.98
CA GLY A 251 -12.68 1.60 0.41
C GLY A 251 -11.35 0.84 0.29
N GLY A 252 -10.23 1.47 0.66
CA GLY A 252 -8.89 0.91 0.54
C GLY A 252 -8.70 -0.30 1.44
N ALA A 253 -8.11 -1.36 0.89
CA ALA A 253 -7.71 -2.53 1.64
C ALA A 253 -6.49 -2.21 2.53
N PHE A 254 -6.45 -2.80 3.73
CA PHE A 254 -5.35 -2.63 4.67
C PHE A 254 -5.11 -3.89 5.51
N ILE A 255 -3.86 -4.10 5.92
CA ILE A 255 -3.48 -5.18 6.84
C ILE A 255 -4.00 -4.83 8.23
N GLN A 256 -4.84 -5.70 8.78
CA GLN A 256 -5.45 -5.53 10.09
C GLN A 256 -4.45 -5.96 11.18
N THR A 257 -4.03 -5.03 12.02
CA THR A 257 -3.11 -5.32 13.15
C THR A 257 -3.85 -5.61 14.45
N ASP A 258 -5.11 -5.17 14.56
CA ASP A 258 -6.02 -5.45 15.67
C ASP A 258 -7.37 -5.92 15.12
N GLY A 259 -7.94 -7.00 15.65
CA GLY A 259 -9.23 -7.55 15.21
C GLY A 259 -10.41 -6.57 15.26
N ARG A 260 -10.31 -5.50 16.08
CA ARG A 260 -11.31 -4.42 16.21
C ARG A 260 -11.10 -3.29 15.21
N GLN A 261 -9.99 -3.28 14.48
CA GLN A 261 -9.66 -2.21 13.53
C GLN A 261 -10.58 -2.25 12.32
N ARG A 262 -11.42 -1.21 12.17
CA ARG A 262 -12.43 -1.06 11.09
C ARG A 262 -12.03 -0.08 9.98
N PHE A 263 -11.04 0.75 10.26
CA PHE A 263 -10.60 1.82 9.38
C PHE A 263 -9.11 1.66 9.11
N CYS A 264 -8.67 2.03 7.90
CA CYS A 264 -7.25 1.95 7.58
C CYS A 264 -6.42 2.78 8.57
N PRO A 265 -5.22 2.31 8.94
CA PRO A 265 -4.31 3.09 9.77
C PRO A 265 -4.02 4.46 9.13
N GLY A 266 -3.76 5.45 9.97
CA GLY A 266 -3.26 6.75 9.52
C GLY A 266 -1.77 6.68 9.21
N ASP A 267 -1.27 7.67 8.50
CA ASP A 267 0.13 7.69 8.03
C ASP A 267 1.13 8.19 9.11
N GLN A 268 0.75 8.26 10.38
CA GLN A 268 1.59 8.85 11.44
C GLN A 268 1.51 8.05 12.75
N ASP A 269 2.68 7.78 13.35
CA ASP A 269 2.87 6.97 14.57
C ASP A 269 2.12 7.48 15.80
N ASN A 270 1.81 8.77 15.86
CA ASN A 270 1.31 9.40 17.08
C ASN A 270 -0.20 9.66 17.08
N LYS A 271 -0.94 9.16 16.10
CA LYS A 271 -2.41 9.29 16.09
C LYS A 271 -3.04 8.01 16.62
N LEU A 272 -3.55 8.09 17.85
CA LEU A 272 -4.37 7.04 18.47
C LEU A 272 -5.61 6.67 17.62
N GLU A 273 -6.06 7.60 16.79
CA GLU A 273 -7.24 7.42 15.94
C GLU A 273 -6.91 7.66 14.47
N SER A 274 -7.42 6.79 13.59
CA SER A 274 -7.21 6.96 12.15
C SER A 274 -8.01 8.16 11.61
N PRO A 275 -7.46 8.91 10.63
CA PRO A 275 -8.20 10.00 9.99
C PRO A 275 -9.54 9.54 9.40
N CYS A 276 -9.60 8.30 8.91
CA CYS A 276 -10.83 7.72 8.38
C CYS A 276 -11.89 7.48 9.45
N ALA A 277 -11.49 7.07 10.67
CA ALA A 277 -12.40 6.92 11.79
C ALA A 277 -12.98 8.28 12.23
N VAL A 278 -12.12 9.30 12.35
CA VAL A 278 -12.55 10.68 12.69
C VAL A 278 -13.56 11.20 11.69
N LEU A 279 -13.27 11.08 10.39
CA LEU A 279 -14.15 11.57 9.32
C LEU A 279 -15.47 10.79 9.27
N ALA A 280 -15.45 9.47 9.47
CA ALA A 280 -16.66 8.67 9.56
C ALA A 280 -17.53 9.08 10.77
N ARG A 281 -16.91 9.41 11.92
CA ARG A 281 -17.61 9.91 13.11
C ARG A 281 -18.27 11.26 12.83
N VAL A 282 -17.57 12.21 12.24
CA VAL A 282 -18.10 13.54 11.88
C VAL A 282 -19.27 13.40 10.90
N GLN A 283 -19.17 12.52 9.89
CA GLN A 283 -20.25 12.27 8.94
C GLN A 283 -21.51 11.73 9.64
N ARG A 284 -21.37 10.72 10.50
CA ARG A 284 -22.49 10.16 11.28
C ARG A 284 -23.14 11.20 12.18
N PHE A 285 -22.33 12.08 12.78
CA PHE A 285 -22.85 13.19 13.59
C PHE A 285 -23.70 14.16 12.76
N ARG A 286 -23.20 14.59 11.58
CA ARG A 286 -23.95 15.46 10.66
C ARG A 286 -25.27 14.81 10.19
N GLN A 287 -25.24 13.52 9.86
CA GLN A 287 -26.45 12.77 9.47
C GLN A 287 -27.49 12.73 10.59
N ARG A 288 -27.06 12.58 11.86
CA ARG A 288 -27.97 12.61 13.02
C ARG A 288 -28.61 13.98 13.23
N ILE A 289 -27.84 15.07 13.07
CA ILE A 289 -28.37 16.43 13.15
C ILE A 289 -29.43 16.65 12.06
N GLN A 290 -29.12 16.28 10.81
CA GLN A 290 -30.06 16.42 9.69
C GLN A 290 -31.34 15.60 9.89
N ALA A 291 -31.22 14.36 10.40
CA ALA A 291 -32.38 13.52 10.69
C ALA A 291 -33.28 14.11 11.79
N ARG A 292 -32.70 14.74 12.82
CA ARG A 292 -33.45 15.42 13.88
C ARG A 292 -34.16 16.69 13.37
N SER A 293 -33.47 17.51 12.56
CA SER A 293 -34.07 18.71 11.95
C SER A 293 -35.29 18.36 11.08
N LYS A 294 -35.19 17.31 10.25
CA LYS A 294 -36.33 16.81 9.44
C LYS A 294 -37.50 16.29 10.28
N LYS A 295 -37.23 15.76 11.48
CA LYS A 295 -38.29 15.28 12.39
C LYS A 295 -38.98 16.44 13.12
N GLY A 296 -38.24 17.48 13.50
CA GLY A 296 -38.77 18.70 14.11
C GLY A 296 -39.65 19.51 13.16
N SER A 297 -39.21 19.71 11.91
CA SER A 297 -39.99 20.45 10.91
C SER A 297 -41.31 19.76 10.52
N ARG A 298 -41.44 18.44 10.79
CA ARG A 298 -42.67 17.68 10.51
C ARG A 298 -43.73 17.86 11.59
N PHE A 299 -43.37 18.34 12.78
CA PHE A 299 -44.32 18.61 13.87
C PHE A 299 -44.87 20.04 13.84
N GLU A 300 -44.09 21.03 13.38
CA GLU A 300 -44.57 22.42 13.27
C GLU A 300 -45.59 22.64 12.14
N GLY A 301 -45.64 21.76 11.14
CA GLY A 301 -46.60 21.84 10.02
C GLY A 301 -48.01 21.31 10.32
N VAL A 302 -48.28 20.78 11.52
CA VAL A 302 -49.59 20.20 11.87
C VAL A 302 -50.42 21.14 12.76
N ALA A 303 -49.81 22.13 13.41
CA ALA A 303 -50.48 23.02 14.36
C ALA A 303 -51.22 24.23 13.71
N SER A 304 -51.20 24.38 12.38
CA SER A 304 -51.73 25.57 11.69
C SER A 304 -53.00 25.33 10.83
N ARG A 305 -53.77 24.27 11.10
CA ARG A 305 -55.02 23.94 10.35
C ARG A 305 -56.34 24.03 11.14
N SER A 306 -56.36 24.64 12.33
CA SER A 306 -57.60 24.90 13.08
C SER A 306 -57.90 26.40 13.14
N GLY A 307 -58.67 26.90 12.17
CA GLY A 307 -59.14 28.30 12.21
C GLY A 307 -59.77 28.75 10.90
N SER A 308 -60.98 28.26 10.60
CA SER A 308 -61.93 28.89 9.68
C SER A 308 -63.23 28.08 9.71
N ALA A 309 -63.99 28.26 10.79
CA ALA A 309 -65.43 28.07 10.76
C ALA A 309 -66.07 29.46 10.88
N ASP A 310 -67.22 29.58 10.21
CA ASP A 310 -68.25 30.60 10.33
C ASP A 310 -68.10 31.89 9.49
N ALA A 311 -68.74 31.89 8.32
CA ALA A 311 -70.04 32.58 8.13
C ALA A 311 -70.67 32.16 6.79
#